data_AF-A0A7D5C9D5-F1
#
_entry.id   AF-A0A7D5C9D5-F1
#
_cell.length_a   1.000
_cell.length_b   1.000
_cell.length_c   1.000
_cell.angle_alpha   90.00
_cell.angle_beta   90.00
_cell.angle_gamma   90.00
#
_symmetry.space_group_name_H-M   'P 1'
#
loop_
_entity.id
_entity.type
_entity.pdbx_description
1 polymer ?
#
loop_
_entity_poly.entity_id
_entity_poly.type
_entity_poly.pdbx_seq_one_letter_code
_entity_poly.pdbx_strand_id
1 'polypeptide(L)'
;MSTRCQLRFVRALDDGRTTDPTDPVAQVYTHSDGYPDGVLGRLHQLKQLLEATASVRGPGYAAAQYVFLEKLTSMPLYLDPSRGPERRLDASSPADVCDPSRLQHLSQPLFLLGHGIEDPRQGIHGDEAYLYIIAIPPYEIEQVEPPAWQVAVSEQCGFPRWDDQTDDAFREATWQFEGMLSEAVTQFTA
;
A
#
# COMPACT_ATOMS: atom_id res chain seq x y z
N MET A 1 10.72 5.18 14.37
CA MET A 1 9.95 6.32 13.83
C MET A 1 8.88 5.75 12.91
N SER A 2 7.74 6.42 12.79
CA SER A 2 6.75 6.06 11.76
C SER A 2 7.27 6.53 10.42
N THR A 3 7.45 5.62 9.47
CA THR A 3 7.85 5.95 8.11
C THR A 3 6.59 5.97 7.27
N ARG A 4 6.10 7.16 6.95
CA ARG A 4 4.89 7.34 6.13
C ARG A 4 5.24 7.25 4.65
N CYS A 5 4.32 6.76 3.85
CA CYS A 5 4.46 6.80 2.39
C CYS A 5 3.10 6.83 1.68
N GLN A 6 3.15 7.15 0.40
CA GLN A 6 2.01 7.09 -0.52
C GLN A 6 2.34 6.16 -1.68
N LEU A 7 1.35 5.38 -2.11
CA LEU A 7 1.47 4.44 -3.22
C LEU A 7 0.39 4.74 -4.25
N ARG A 8 0.76 4.96 -5.51
CA ARG A 8 -0.19 5.07 -6.63
C ARG A 8 -0.20 3.77 -7.43
N PHE A 9 -1.38 3.18 -7.56
CA PHE A 9 -1.60 2.02 -8.42
C PHE A 9 -2.16 2.49 -9.75
N VAL A 10 -1.48 2.12 -10.84
CA VAL A 10 -1.72 2.61 -12.21
C VAL A 10 -1.47 1.53 -13.27
N ARG A 11 -1.72 1.82 -14.55
CA ARG A 11 -1.50 0.87 -15.66
C ARG A 11 -0.07 0.88 -16.18
N ALA A 12 0.53 2.05 -16.33
CA ALA A 12 1.93 2.25 -16.67
C ALA A 12 2.61 3.18 -15.64
N LEU A 13 3.94 3.12 -15.52
CA LEU A 13 4.67 3.95 -14.55
C LEU A 13 4.45 5.46 -14.78
N ASP A 14 4.43 5.88 -16.05
CA ASP A 14 4.21 7.28 -16.42
C ASP A 14 2.84 7.80 -15.98
N ASP A 15 1.81 6.94 -16.00
CA ASP A 15 0.47 7.28 -15.51
C ASP A 15 0.46 7.56 -14.00
N GLY A 16 1.46 7.11 -13.24
CA GLY A 16 1.57 7.39 -11.81
C GLY A 16 2.17 8.76 -11.50
N ARG A 17 2.74 9.45 -12.48
CA ARG A 17 3.34 10.79 -12.33
C ARG A 17 2.28 11.88 -12.21
N THR A 18 1.13 11.67 -12.84
CA THR A 18 0.03 12.62 -12.92
C THR A 18 -1.28 11.90 -12.72
N THR A 19 -2.33 12.59 -12.30
CA THR A 19 -3.66 11.99 -12.17
C THR A 19 -4.55 12.56 -13.25
N ASP A 20 -4.97 11.69 -14.16
CA ASP A 20 -6.02 12.03 -15.11
C ASP A 20 -7.36 12.07 -14.36
N PRO A 21 -8.10 13.18 -14.37
CA PRO A 21 -9.42 13.25 -13.74
C PRO A 21 -10.45 12.27 -14.36
N THR A 22 -10.16 11.72 -15.55
CA THR A 22 -10.99 10.75 -16.27
C THR A 22 -10.55 9.29 -16.08
N ASP A 23 -9.32 9.06 -15.62
CA ASP A 23 -8.80 7.74 -15.20
C ASP A 23 -8.10 7.86 -13.84
N PRO A 24 -8.87 7.90 -12.74
CA PRO A 24 -8.35 8.22 -11.43
C PRO A 24 -7.44 7.10 -10.91
N VAL A 25 -6.25 7.49 -10.45
CA VAL A 25 -5.32 6.56 -9.79
C VAL A 25 -5.89 6.10 -8.45
N ALA A 26 -5.60 4.86 -8.08
CA ALA A 26 -5.87 4.41 -6.71
C ALA A 26 -4.67 4.78 -5.83
N GLN A 27 -4.85 5.74 -4.93
CA GLN A 27 -3.81 6.19 -4.01
C GLN A 27 -4.01 5.59 -2.62
N VAL A 28 -2.97 4.92 -2.12
CA VAL A 28 -2.92 4.33 -0.78
C VAL A 28 -1.97 5.12 0.08
N TYR A 29 -2.43 5.51 1.26
CA TYR A 29 -1.60 6.05 2.32
C TYR A 29 -1.21 4.96 3.31
N THR A 30 0.06 4.99 3.70
CA THR A 30 0.64 4.13 4.72
C THR A 30 1.20 5.00 5.85
N HIS A 31 0.69 4.81 7.06
CA HIS A 31 1.08 5.60 8.23
C HIS A 31 2.43 5.16 8.81
N SER A 32 2.80 3.90 8.65
CA SER A 32 3.97 3.29 9.27
C SER A 32 4.55 2.20 8.37
N ASP A 33 5.85 1.95 8.49
CA ASP A 33 6.57 0.92 7.73
C ASP A 33 6.63 1.15 6.21
N GLY A 34 6.64 2.42 5.80
CA GLY A 34 6.76 2.82 4.40
C GLY A 34 8.14 2.64 3.78
N TYR A 35 9.05 1.87 4.40
CA TYR A 35 10.38 1.59 3.84
C TYR A 35 10.28 0.64 2.63
N PRO A 36 11.22 0.76 1.66
CA PRO A 36 11.16 -0.06 0.45
C PRO A 36 11.16 -1.57 0.71
N ASP A 37 11.90 -2.06 1.69
CA ASP A 37 11.95 -3.48 2.03
C ASP A 37 10.57 -4.05 2.43
N GLY A 38 9.86 -3.34 3.33
CA GLY A 38 8.52 -3.70 3.77
C GLY A 38 7.49 -3.59 2.64
N VAL A 39 7.44 -2.43 1.98
CA VAL A 39 6.46 -2.13 0.92
C VAL A 39 6.63 -3.06 -0.28
N LEU A 40 7.85 -3.22 -0.79
CA LEU A 40 8.12 -4.07 -1.96
C LEU A 40 7.93 -5.55 -1.63
N GLY A 41 8.36 -5.99 -0.44
CA GLY A 41 8.10 -7.35 0.05
C GLY A 41 6.60 -7.65 0.11
N ARG A 42 5.79 -6.70 0.59
CA ARG A 42 4.33 -6.83 0.61
C ARG A 42 3.73 -6.88 -0.78
N LEU A 43 4.13 -5.98 -1.68
CA LEU A 43 3.67 -5.96 -3.07
C LEU A 43 3.98 -7.28 -3.77
N HIS A 44 5.16 -7.85 -3.51
CA HIS A 44 5.55 -9.14 -4.06
C HIS A 44 4.66 -10.28 -3.56
N GLN A 45 4.39 -10.33 -2.26
CA GLN A 45 3.46 -11.30 -1.69
C GLN A 45 2.04 -11.13 -2.27
N LEU A 46 1.57 -9.89 -2.40
CA LEU A 46 0.27 -9.60 -3.00
C LEU A 46 0.20 -10.13 -4.42
N LYS A 47 1.21 -9.83 -5.27
CA LYS A 47 1.28 -10.32 -6.64
C LYS A 47 1.20 -11.85 -6.68
N GLN A 48 2.02 -12.54 -5.87
CA GLN A 48 2.00 -14.00 -5.77
C GLN A 48 0.62 -14.55 -5.37
N LEU A 49 -0.04 -13.93 -4.39
CA LEU A 49 -1.37 -14.33 -3.94
C LEU A 49 -2.42 -14.16 -5.04
N LEU A 50 -2.43 -13.01 -5.72
CA LEU A 50 -3.37 -12.74 -6.81
C LEU A 50 -3.17 -13.70 -7.98
N GLU A 51 -1.93 -14.09 -8.27
CA GLU A 51 -1.61 -15.02 -9.36
C GLU A 51 -1.99 -16.45 -9.02
N ALA A 52 -1.62 -16.92 -7.82
CA ALA A 52 -1.96 -18.25 -7.34
C ALA A 52 -3.48 -18.49 -7.27
N THR A 53 -4.28 -17.42 -7.21
CA THR A 53 -5.74 -17.47 -7.08
C THR A 53 -6.49 -16.96 -8.31
N ALA A 54 -5.80 -16.71 -9.44
CA ALA A 54 -6.39 -16.14 -10.66
C ALA A 54 -7.23 -14.86 -10.42
N SER A 55 -6.83 -14.07 -9.42
CA SER A 55 -7.52 -12.88 -8.93
C SER A 55 -6.85 -11.58 -9.39
N VAL A 56 -5.90 -11.66 -10.32
CA VAL A 56 -5.33 -10.48 -10.99
C VAL A 56 -6.46 -9.75 -11.73
N ARG A 57 -6.59 -8.45 -11.47
CA ARG A 57 -7.59 -7.58 -12.10
C ARG A 57 -6.92 -6.31 -12.60
N GLY A 58 -7.02 -5.22 -11.84
CA GLY A 58 -6.41 -3.95 -12.22
C GLY A 58 -6.00 -3.14 -11.00
N PRO A 59 -5.49 -1.92 -11.23
CA PRO A 59 -4.85 -1.10 -10.20
C PRO A 59 -5.71 -0.86 -8.97
N GLY A 60 -6.97 -0.47 -9.14
CA GLY A 60 -7.88 -0.23 -8.01
C GLY A 60 -8.15 -1.48 -7.16
N TYR A 61 -8.31 -2.65 -7.78
CA TYR A 61 -8.46 -3.92 -7.06
C TYR A 61 -7.16 -4.30 -6.33
N ALA A 62 -6.01 -4.12 -6.97
CA ALA A 62 -4.73 -4.39 -6.33
C ALA A 62 -4.48 -3.47 -5.13
N ALA A 63 -4.81 -2.17 -5.23
CA ALA A 63 -4.74 -1.22 -4.13
C ALA A 63 -5.63 -1.65 -2.95
N ALA A 64 -6.88 -2.04 -3.23
CA ALA A 64 -7.80 -2.54 -2.20
C ALA A 64 -7.27 -3.81 -1.52
N GLN A 65 -6.72 -4.75 -2.30
CA GLN A 65 -6.14 -5.98 -1.75
C GLN A 65 -4.83 -5.73 -1.00
N TYR A 66 -4.02 -4.74 -1.40
CA TYR A 66 -2.84 -4.30 -0.67
C TYR A 66 -3.23 -3.79 0.73
N VAL A 67 -4.20 -2.88 0.81
CA VAL A 67 -4.72 -2.37 2.09
C VAL A 67 -5.28 -3.52 2.93
N PHE A 68 -6.05 -4.43 2.33
CA PHE A 68 -6.58 -5.59 3.05
C PHE A 68 -5.47 -6.48 3.64
N LEU A 69 -4.44 -6.80 2.83
CA LEU A 69 -3.32 -7.61 3.26
C LEU A 69 -2.53 -6.94 4.39
N GLU A 70 -2.27 -5.63 4.29
CA GLU A 70 -1.61 -4.85 5.34
C GLU A 70 -2.41 -4.79 6.66
N LYS A 71 -3.74 -4.72 6.56
CA LYS A 71 -4.60 -4.82 7.75
C LYS A 71 -4.46 -6.20 8.40
N LEU A 72 -4.46 -7.28 7.62
CA LEU A 72 -4.28 -8.63 8.14
C LEU A 72 -2.89 -8.86 8.75
N THR A 73 -1.84 -8.28 8.19
CA THR A 73 -0.45 -8.48 8.64
C THR A 73 -0.13 -7.72 9.93
N SER A 74 -0.88 -6.66 10.20
CA SER A 74 -0.81 -5.93 11.47
C SER A 74 -1.68 -6.56 12.58
N MET A 75 -2.68 -7.40 12.26
CA MET A 75 -3.53 -8.07 13.25
C MET A 75 -2.80 -8.93 14.28
N PRO A 76 -1.71 -9.68 13.96
CA PRO A 76 -0.95 -10.44 14.96
C PRO A 76 -0.49 -9.63 16.16
N LEU A 77 -0.25 -8.31 16.01
CA LEU A 77 0.08 -7.40 17.12
C LEU A 77 -1.01 -7.34 18.20
N TYR A 78 -2.23 -7.72 17.84
CA TYR A 78 -3.39 -7.73 18.72
C TYR A 78 -3.89 -9.13 19.04
N LEU A 79 -3.30 -10.19 18.48
CA LEU A 79 -3.64 -11.58 18.80
C LEU A 79 -2.65 -12.23 19.77
N ASP A 80 -1.55 -11.52 20.08
CA ASP A 80 -0.52 -11.97 21.00
C ASP A 80 -1.09 -12.20 22.42
N PRO A 81 -1.11 -13.46 22.92
CA PRO A 81 -1.69 -13.78 24.23
C PRO A 81 -0.87 -13.21 25.40
N SER A 82 0.39 -12.81 25.17
CA SER A 82 1.23 -12.20 26.19
C SER A 82 0.88 -10.73 26.46
N ARG A 83 0.11 -10.09 25.57
CA ARG A 83 -0.34 -8.70 25.74
C ARG A 83 -1.52 -8.61 26.70
N GLY A 84 -1.60 -7.48 27.39
CA GLY A 84 -2.72 -7.15 28.28
C GLY A 84 -4.06 -7.13 27.51
N PRO A 85 -5.20 -7.44 28.17
CA PRO A 85 -6.52 -7.45 27.54
C PRO A 85 -6.86 -6.14 26.81
N GLU A 86 -6.38 -5.01 27.31
CA GLU A 86 -6.57 -3.67 26.76
C GLU A 86 -5.84 -3.43 25.41
N ARG A 87 -4.92 -4.32 25.04
CA ARG A 87 -4.14 -4.25 23.78
C ARG A 87 -4.40 -5.43 22.85
N ARG A 88 -5.28 -6.34 23.24
CA ARG A 88 -5.59 -7.57 22.52
C ARG A 88 -6.98 -7.50 21.91
N LEU A 89 -7.15 -8.13 20.74
CA LEU A 89 -8.45 -8.43 20.17
C LEU A 89 -9.09 -9.57 20.98
N ASP A 90 -10.31 -9.34 21.46
CA ASP A 90 -11.16 -10.42 21.97
C ASP A 90 -11.98 -11.01 20.81
N ALA A 91 -11.28 -11.74 19.95
CA ALA A 91 -11.84 -12.33 18.73
C ALA A 91 -11.52 -13.83 18.65
N SER A 92 -12.56 -14.62 18.41
CA SER A 92 -12.50 -16.07 18.17
C SER A 92 -12.79 -16.42 16.70
N SER A 93 -13.28 -15.45 15.93
CA SER A 93 -13.58 -15.53 14.51
C SER A 93 -13.34 -14.19 13.81
N PRO A 94 -13.20 -14.15 12.48
CA PRO A 94 -13.08 -12.88 11.75
C PRO A 94 -14.27 -11.93 11.97
N ALA A 95 -15.49 -12.47 12.15
CA ALA A 95 -16.68 -11.66 12.39
C ALA A 95 -16.62 -10.87 13.70
N ASP A 96 -15.89 -11.38 14.70
CA ASP A 96 -15.71 -10.69 15.99
C ASP A 96 -14.94 -9.37 15.84
N VAL A 97 -14.09 -9.25 14.81
CA VAL A 97 -13.36 -8.01 14.50
C VAL A 97 -14.29 -6.93 13.92
N CYS A 98 -15.48 -7.32 13.47
CA CYS A 98 -16.49 -6.39 12.98
C CYS A 98 -17.48 -5.96 14.08
N ASP A 99 -17.39 -6.51 15.29
CA ASP A 99 -18.26 -6.15 16.42
C ASP A 99 -17.62 -5.01 17.25
N PRO A 100 -18.20 -3.79 17.24
CA PRO A 100 -17.64 -2.65 17.97
C PRO A 100 -17.52 -2.90 19.48
N SER A 101 -18.42 -3.70 20.07
CA SER A 101 -18.42 -4.00 21.50
C SER A 101 -17.18 -4.78 21.94
N ARG A 102 -16.56 -5.53 21.01
CA ARG A 102 -15.33 -6.29 21.21
C ARG A 102 -14.06 -5.48 20.98
N LEU A 103 -14.18 -4.27 20.41
CA LEU A 103 -13.05 -3.42 20.04
C LEU A 103 -13.00 -2.09 20.80
N GLN A 104 -14.06 -1.73 21.52
CA GLN A 104 -14.20 -0.42 22.16
C GLN A 104 -13.08 -0.07 23.16
N HIS A 105 -12.36 -1.07 23.67
CA HIS A 105 -11.22 -0.86 24.57
C HIS A 105 -9.91 -0.51 23.84
N LEU A 106 -9.83 -0.75 22.53
CA LEU A 106 -8.66 -0.43 21.72
C LEU A 106 -8.67 1.06 21.36
N SER A 107 -7.62 1.78 21.73
CA SER A 107 -7.39 3.15 21.26
C SER A 107 -6.60 3.13 19.95
N GLN A 108 -7.22 3.61 18.88
CA GLN A 108 -6.58 3.82 17.56
C GLN A 108 -5.76 2.60 17.06
N PRO A 109 -6.37 1.41 16.90
CA PRO A 109 -5.61 0.25 16.48
C PRO A 109 -5.06 0.40 15.05
N LEU A 110 -3.79 0.05 14.86
CA LEU A 110 -3.04 0.17 13.61
C LEU A 110 -3.66 -0.62 12.46
N PHE A 111 -4.31 -1.76 12.71
CA PHE A 111 -5.01 -2.49 11.65
C PHE A 111 -6.22 -1.71 11.09
N LEU A 112 -6.74 -0.70 11.82
CA LEU A 112 -7.75 0.22 11.30
C LEU A 112 -7.15 1.49 10.70
N LEU A 113 -6.12 2.07 11.34
CA LEU A 113 -5.60 3.41 11.02
C LEU A 113 -4.22 3.45 10.35
N GLY A 114 -3.55 2.31 10.18
CA GLY A 114 -2.22 2.24 9.58
C GLY A 114 -2.22 2.40 8.07
N HIS A 115 -3.34 2.08 7.40
CA HIS A 115 -3.45 2.06 5.95
C HIS A 115 -4.83 2.52 5.50
N GLY A 116 -4.88 3.37 4.48
CA GLY A 116 -6.11 3.97 3.97
C GLY A 116 -6.04 4.30 2.47
N ILE A 117 -7.21 4.56 1.88
CA ILE A 117 -7.32 5.11 0.54
C ILE A 117 -7.44 6.63 0.67
N GLU A 118 -6.71 7.35 -0.16
CA GLU A 118 -6.74 8.81 -0.18
C GLU A 118 -7.16 9.34 -1.54
N ASP A 119 -7.84 10.49 -1.50
CA ASP A 119 -8.18 11.23 -2.70
C ASP A 119 -6.92 12.00 -3.16
N PRO A 120 -6.36 11.69 -4.35
CA PRO A 120 -5.18 12.38 -4.85
C PRO A 120 -5.37 13.89 -5.03
N ARG A 121 -6.61 14.40 -4.95
CA ARG A 121 -6.91 15.85 -5.00
C ARG A 121 -6.75 16.56 -3.65
N GLN A 122 -6.54 15.82 -2.55
CA GLN A 122 -6.45 16.38 -1.19
C GLN A 122 -5.01 16.56 -0.70
N GLY A 123 -4.02 16.27 -1.56
CA GLY A 123 -2.61 16.47 -1.25
C GLY A 123 -1.94 15.35 -0.46
N ILE A 124 -0.70 15.59 -0.06
CA ILE A 124 0.08 14.70 0.81
C ILE A 124 0.29 15.39 2.16
N HIS A 125 0.28 14.61 3.24
CA HIS A 125 0.20 15.14 4.60
C HIS A 125 1.47 15.88 5.04
N GLY A 126 2.58 15.63 4.34
CA GLY A 126 3.91 16.13 4.63
C GLY A 126 4.56 15.30 5.72
N ASP A 127 5.86 15.00 5.56
CA ASP A 127 6.65 14.00 6.30
C ASP A 127 6.58 12.55 5.77
N GLU A 128 5.85 12.30 4.67
CA GLU A 128 6.06 11.08 3.90
C GLU A 128 7.54 10.95 3.57
N ALA A 129 8.12 9.78 3.81
CA ALA A 129 9.52 9.50 3.57
C ALA A 129 9.76 8.95 2.15
N TYR A 130 8.73 8.36 1.54
CA TYR A 130 8.79 7.70 0.24
C TYR A 130 7.49 7.88 -0.53
N LEU A 131 7.60 7.93 -1.85
CA LEU A 131 6.50 7.76 -2.79
C LEU A 131 6.75 6.51 -3.64
N TYR A 132 5.68 5.81 -3.97
CA TYR A 132 5.71 4.61 -4.81
C TYR A 132 4.72 4.74 -5.96
N ILE A 133 5.13 4.26 -7.13
CA ILE A 133 4.21 3.98 -8.24
C ILE A 133 4.25 2.48 -8.52
N ILE A 134 3.08 1.87 -8.66
CA ILE A 134 2.91 0.45 -8.94
C ILE A 134 2.13 0.34 -10.25
N ALA A 135 2.82 -0.07 -11.30
CA ALA A 135 2.23 -0.28 -12.61
C ALA A 135 1.81 -1.74 -12.79
N ILE A 136 0.52 -1.92 -13.05
CA ILE A 136 -0.13 -3.22 -13.25
C ILE A 136 -0.76 -3.19 -14.64
N PRO A 137 -0.08 -3.75 -15.65
CA PRO A 137 -0.57 -3.70 -17.02
C PRO A 137 -1.88 -4.51 -17.16
N PRO A 138 -2.64 -4.30 -18.25
CA PRO A 138 -3.83 -5.09 -18.53
C PRO A 138 -3.53 -6.59 -18.52
N TYR A 139 -4.46 -7.35 -17.94
CA TYR A 139 -4.37 -8.80 -17.85
C TYR A 139 -5.71 -9.40 -18.28
N GLU A 140 -5.63 -10.36 -19.21
CA GLU A 140 -6.76 -11.17 -19.62
C GLU A 140 -6.64 -12.54 -18.94
N ILE A 141 -7.75 -13.05 -18.40
CA ILE A 141 -7.78 -14.31 -17.64
C ILE A 141 -7.25 -15.51 -18.47
N GLU A 142 -7.33 -15.41 -19.80
CA GLU A 142 -6.86 -16.44 -20.74
C GLU A 142 -5.33 -16.43 -20.95
N GLN A 143 -4.62 -15.41 -20.47
CA GLN A 143 -3.17 -15.33 -20.59
C GLN A 143 -2.49 -16.38 -19.72
N VAL A 144 -1.54 -17.11 -20.33
CA VAL A 144 -0.77 -18.18 -19.68
C VAL A 144 0.20 -17.62 -18.63
N GLU A 145 0.79 -16.45 -18.90
CA GLU A 145 1.70 -15.78 -17.98
C GLU A 145 1.02 -14.55 -17.35
N PRO A 146 1.04 -14.42 -16.02
CA PRO A 146 0.55 -13.22 -15.35
C PRO A 146 1.34 -11.95 -15.74
N PRO A 147 0.75 -10.75 -15.54
CA PRO A 147 1.41 -9.51 -15.93
C PRO A 147 2.66 -9.27 -15.08
N ALA A 148 3.73 -8.81 -15.72
CA ALA A 148 4.90 -8.30 -15.02
C ALA A 148 4.56 -6.94 -14.40
N TRP A 149 4.61 -6.86 -13.07
CA TRP A 149 4.40 -5.60 -12.35
C TRP A 149 5.70 -4.80 -12.36
N GLN A 150 5.59 -3.51 -12.60
CA GLN A 150 6.70 -2.57 -12.48
C GLN A 150 6.45 -1.63 -11.30
N VAL A 151 7.55 -1.13 -10.72
CA VAL A 151 7.49 -0.18 -9.62
C VAL A 151 8.48 0.96 -9.85
N ALA A 152 8.11 2.14 -9.35
CA ALA A 152 9.03 3.24 -9.13
C ALA A 152 9.09 3.54 -7.62
N VAL A 153 10.30 3.76 -7.09
CA VAL A 153 10.54 4.11 -5.68
C VAL A 153 11.28 5.44 -5.63
N SER A 154 10.72 6.42 -4.93
CA SER A 154 11.40 7.70 -4.74
C SER A 154 12.62 7.53 -3.83
N GLU A 155 13.59 8.44 -3.94
CA GLU A 155 14.58 8.63 -2.88
C GLU A 155 13.88 8.89 -1.54
N GLN A 156 14.58 8.60 -0.44
CA GLN A 156 14.10 8.97 0.88
C GLN A 156 14.16 10.50 1.02
N CYS A 157 13.01 11.15 1.11
CA CYS A 157 12.95 12.55 1.46
C CYS A 157 11.72 12.82 2.30
N GLY A 158 11.82 13.70 3.29
CA GLY A 158 10.65 14.23 3.98
C GLY A 158 9.93 15.17 3.04
N PHE A 159 9.02 14.63 2.23
CA PHE A 159 8.24 15.42 1.28
C PHE A 159 7.52 16.53 2.05
N PRO A 160 7.59 17.80 1.61
CA PRO A 160 6.83 18.85 2.25
C PRO A 160 5.33 18.53 2.15
N ARG A 161 4.54 19.17 3.01
CA ARG A 161 3.09 19.08 2.89
C ARG A 161 2.64 19.77 1.59
N TRP A 162 1.81 19.09 0.80
CA TRP A 162 1.06 19.70 -0.30
C TRP A 162 -0.41 19.68 0.08
N ASP A 163 -1.07 20.85 0.07
CA ASP A 163 -2.51 20.95 0.29
C ASP A 163 -3.32 20.90 -1.04
N ASP A 164 -2.61 20.90 -2.17
CA ASP A 164 -3.15 20.78 -3.53
C ASP A 164 -3.00 19.35 -4.08
N GLN A 165 -3.51 19.08 -5.29
CA GLN A 165 -3.44 17.77 -5.94
C GLN A 165 -2.02 17.16 -5.92
N THR A 166 -1.90 15.86 -5.66
CA THR A 166 -0.63 15.18 -5.39
C THR A 166 0.29 15.03 -6.61
N ASP A 167 -0.11 15.49 -7.79
CA ASP A 167 0.63 15.30 -9.04
C ASP A 167 2.02 15.90 -9.02
N ASP A 168 2.17 17.11 -8.50
CA ASP A 168 3.46 17.78 -8.48
C ASP A 168 4.46 17.00 -7.60
N ALA A 169 4.00 16.46 -6.45
CA ALA A 169 4.84 15.62 -5.60
C ALA A 169 5.37 14.38 -6.34
N PHE A 170 4.52 13.71 -7.14
CA PHE A 170 4.92 12.53 -7.91
C PHE A 170 5.72 12.86 -9.19
N ARG A 171 5.52 14.05 -9.76
CA ARG A 171 6.26 14.52 -10.94
C ARG A 171 7.66 15.02 -10.58
N GLU A 172 7.79 15.68 -9.44
CA GLU A 172 9.03 16.33 -8.98
C GLU A 172 9.92 15.41 -8.13
N ALA A 173 9.36 14.29 -7.63
CA ALA A 173 10.14 13.31 -6.90
C ALA A 173 11.34 12.80 -7.72
N THR A 174 12.48 12.61 -7.04
CA THR A 174 13.63 11.89 -7.60
C THR A 174 13.43 10.39 -7.38
N TRP A 175 13.58 9.59 -8.43
CA TRP A 175 13.34 8.14 -8.39
C TRP A 175 14.67 7.40 -8.31
N GLN A 176 14.92 6.71 -7.19
CA GLN A 176 16.11 5.89 -6.99
C GLN A 176 16.00 4.52 -7.67
N PHE A 177 14.78 4.12 -8.05
CA PHE A 177 14.53 2.87 -8.76
C PHE A 177 13.31 2.99 -9.66
N GLU A 178 13.42 2.45 -10.87
CA GLU A 178 12.31 2.20 -11.81
C GLU A 178 12.59 0.90 -12.54
N GLY A 179 11.69 -0.09 -12.45
CA GLY A 179 11.95 -1.41 -13.00
C GLY A 179 10.94 -2.47 -12.57
N MET A 180 11.31 -3.74 -12.72
CA MET A 180 10.42 -4.85 -12.35
C MET A 180 10.33 -4.99 -10.83
N LEU A 181 9.14 -5.34 -10.32
CA LEU A 181 8.94 -5.57 -8.88
C LEU A 181 9.92 -6.61 -8.31
N SER A 182 10.22 -7.69 -9.06
CA SER A 182 11.16 -8.73 -8.62
C SER A 182 12.60 -8.21 -8.47
N GLU A 183 13.01 -7.30 -9.35
CA GLU A 183 14.33 -6.66 -9.29
C GLU A 183 14.39 -5.69 -8.10
N ALA A 184 13.32 -4.90 -7.91
CA ALA A 184 13.19 -3.98 -6.78
C ALA A 184 13.30 -4.73 -5.43
N VAL A 185 12.56 -5.84 -5.27
CA VAL A 185 12.64 -6.66 -4.06
C VAL A 185 14.08 -7.11 -3.83
N THR A 186 14.73 -7.65 -4.86
CA THR A 186 16.13 -8.12 -4.75
C THR A 186 17.09 -6.99 -4.36
N GLN A 187 16.88 -5.77 -4.86
CA GLN A 187 17.73 -4.62 -4.56
C GLN A 187 17.54 -4.10 -3.13
N PHE A 188 16.30 -4.06 -2.63
CA PHE A 188 15.98 -3.40 -1.36
C PHE A 188 15.83 -4.36 -0.17
N THR A 189 15.74 -5.67 -0.39
CA THR A 189 15.66 -6.67 0.69
C THR A 189 16.93 -7.50 0.89
N ALA A 190 17.99 -7.23 0.11
CA ALA A 190 19.30 -7.87 0.25
C ALA A 190 20.14 -7.19 1.35
#